data_AF-A0A2H0VC41-F1
#
_entry.id   AF-A0A2H0VC41-F1
#
_cell.length_a   1.000
_cell.length_b   1.000
_cell.length_c   1.000
_cell.angle_alpha   90.00
_cell.angle_beta   90.00
_cell.angle_gamma   90.00
#
_symmetry.space_group_name_H-M   'P 1'
#
loop_
_entity.id
_entity.type
_entity.pdbx_description
1 polymer ?
#
loop_
_entity_poly.entity_id
_entity_poly.type
_entity_poly.pdbx_seq_one_letter_code
_entity_poly.pdbx_strand_id
1 'polypeptide(L)' 'MSKTQKNKPSLEKSFADLEKITDELQSGGLDLEKSLSKFEEGLNISEQLKSRLSEIENRMEKIKLKFKAGGDEE' A
#
# COMPACT_ATOMS: atom_id res chain seq x y z
N MET A 1 22.77 13.40 10.21
CA MET A 1 22.18 12.83 8.98
C MET A 1 21.75 11.40 9.28
N SER A 2 20.47 11.21 9.60
CA SER A 2 19.98 9.95 10.17
C SER A 2 19.52 8.98 9.09
N LYS A 3 20.39 8.01 8.80
CA LYS A 3 20.15 6.62 8.39
C LYS A 3 18.85 6.36 7.60
N THR A 4 19.01 6.34 6.28
CA THR A 4 18.15 5.69 5.28
C THR A 4 17.72 4.30 5.75
N GLN A 5 16.51 4.20 6.30
CA GLN A 5 15.83 2.91 6.43
C GLN A 5 15.55 2.40 5.02
N LYS A 6 16.01 1.17 4.73
CA LYS A 6 15.72 0.44 3.49
C LYS A 6 14.22 0.55 3.20
N ASN A 7 13.95 1.19 2.06
CA ASN A 7 12.74 1.88 1.70
C ASN A 7 11.63 0.88 1.37
N LYS A 8 10.91 0.35 2.37
CA LYS A 8 9.55 -0.17 2.12
C LYS A 8 8.80 0.96 1.41
N PRO A 9 8.21 0.74 0.23
CA PRO A 9 7.46 1.80 -0.44
C PRO A 9 6.39 2.34 0.53
N SER A 10 6.31 3.67 0.65
CA SER A 10 5.23 4.29 1.43
C SER A 10 3.89 3.96 0.77
N LEU A 11 2.82 3.91 1.56
CA LEU A 11 1.45 3.79 1.04
C LEU A 11 1.17 4.83 -0.04
N GLU A 12 1.58 6.08 0.21
CA GLU A 12 1.39 7.19 -0.73
C GLU A 12 2.12 6.94 -2.06
N LYS A 13 3.33 6.38 -1.99
CA LYS A 13 4.10 6.06 -3.19
C LYS A 13 3.46 4.94 -3.98
N SER A 14 3.10 3.85 -3.32
CA SER A 14 2.43 2.72 -3.97
C SER A 14 1.08 3.12 -4.57
N PHE A 15 0.35 4.01 -3.90
CA PHE A 15 -0.90 4.55 -4.44
C PHE A 15 -0.67 5.40 -5.69
N ALA A 16 0.30 6.32 -5.65
CA ALA A 16 0.67 7.15 -6.81
C ALA A 16 1.17 6.31 -8.00
N ASP A 17 1.94 5.24 -7.73
CA ASP A 17 2.41 4.32 -8.77
C ASP A 17 1.21 3.57 -9.41
N LEU A 18 0.19 3.21 -8.63
CA LEU A 18 -1.04 2.59 -9.13
C LEU A 18 -1.91 3.54 -9.97
N GLU A 19 -2.04 4.79 -9.54
CA GLU A 19 -2.73 5.85 -10.31
C GLU A 19 -2.06 6.05 -11.66
N LYS A 20 -0.72 6.15 -11.67
CA LYS A 20 0.05 6.29 -12.91
C LYS A 20 -0.17 5.12 -13.87
N ILE A 21 -0.17 3.88 -13.36
CA ILE A 21 -0.46 2.70 -14.19
C ILE A 21 -1.88 2.77 -14.77
N THR A 22 -2.85 3.21 -13.97
CA THR A 22 -4.24 3.36 -14.41
C THR A 22 -4.35 4.38 -15.54
N ASP A 23 -3.69 5.53 -15.39
CA ASP A 23 -3.64 6.56 -16.42
C ASP A 23 -2.97 6.05 -17.72
N GLU A 24 -1.84 5.36 -17.59
CA GLU A 24 -1.12 4.78 -18.72
C GLU A 24 -1.99 3.76 -19.49
N LEU A 25 -2.70 2.89 -18.78
CA LEU A 25 -3.62 1.90 -19.38
C LEU A 25 -4.84 2.57 -20.04
N GLN A 26 -5.39 3.63 -19.44
CA GLN A 26 -6.56 4.34 -19.99
C GLN A 26 -6.22 5.21 -21.20
N SER A 27 -4.97 5.69 -21.30
CA SER A 27 -4.52 6.55 -22.40
C SER A 27 -4.60 5.89 -23.78
N GLY A 28 -4.67 4.55 -23.85
CA GLY A 28 -4.85 3.80 -25.10
C GLY A 28 -3.64 3.81 -26.05
N GLY A 29 -2.47 4.30 -25.61
CA GLY A 29 -1.24 4.39 -26.41
C GLY A 29 -0.28 3.21 -26.26
N LEU A 30 -0.60 2.22 -25.43
CA LEU A 30 0.23 1.05 -25.17
C LEU A 30 -0.13 -0.11 -26.12
N ASP A 31 0.89 -0.81 -26.62
CA ASP A 31 0.63 -2.09 -27.28
C ASP A 31 0.18 -3.15 -26.25
N LEU A 32 -0.33 -4.27 -26.75
CA LEU A 32 -0.92 -5.32 -25.92
C LEU A 32 0.05 -5.92 -24.89
N GLU A 33 1.31 -6.18 -25.27
CA GLU A 33 2.32 -6.74 -24.36
C GLU A 33 2.66 -5.76 -23.24
N LYS A 34 2.81 -4.48 -23.57
CA LYS A 34 3.03 -3.43 -22.56
C LYS A 34 1.82 -3.23 -21.65
N SER A 35 0.62 -3.26 -22.22
CA SER A 35 -0.63 -3.16 -21.45
C SER A 35 -0.75 -4.32 -20.47
N LEU A 36 -0.41 -5.55 -20.89
CA LEU A 36 -0.41 -6.72 -20.03
C LEU A 36 0.63 -6.59 -18.90
N SER A 37 1.85 -6.17 -19.22
CA SER A 37 2.91 -5.95 -18.22
C SER A 37 2.51 -4.89 -17.18
N LYS A 38 1.90 -3.78 -17.63
CA LYS A 38 1.41 -2.72 -16.75
C LYS A 38 0.27 -3.18 -15.85
N PHE A 39 -0.63 -4.01 -16.38
CA PHE A 39 -1.69 -4.62 -15.61
C PHE A 39 -1.16 -5.52 -14.50
N GLU A 40 -0.18 -6.39 -14.80
CA GLU A 40 0.48 -7.23 -13.79
C GLU A 40 1.19 -6.40 -12.71
N GLU A 41 1.88 -5.32 -13.11
CA GLU A 41 2.50 -4.37 -12.19
C GLU A 41 1.46 -3.74 -11.25
N GLY A 42 0.32 -3.30 -11.79
CA GLY A 42 -0.79 -2.72 -11.02
C GLY A 42 -1.41 -3.71 -10.03
N LEU A 43 -1.54 -4.98 -10.41
CA LEU A 43 -2.03 -6.04 -9.51
C LEU A 43 -1.08 -6.25 -8.33
N ASN A 44 0.22 -6.34 -8.59
CA ASN A 44 1.23 -6.51 -7.55
C ASN A 44 1.25 -5.32 -6.56
N ILE A 45 1.16 -4.09 -7.06
CA ILE A 45 1.09 -2.89 -6.22
C ILE A 45 -0.19 -2.90 -5.37
N SER A 46 -1.32 -3.26 -5.97
CA SER A 46 -2.61 -3.35 -5.27
C SER A 46 -2.58 -4.36 -4.12
N GLU A 47 -1.95 -5.53 -4.34
CA GLU A 47 -1.79 -6.55 -3.31
C GLU A 47 -0.90 -6.05 -2.15
N GLN A 48 0.21 -5.39 -2.47
CA GLN A 48 1.11 -4.80 -1.47
C GLN A 48 0.42 -3.73 -0.62
N LEU A 49 -0.37 -2.85 -1.25
CA LEU A 49 -1.17 -1.83 -0.56
C LEU A 49 -2.16 -2.47 0.41
N LYS A 50 -2.92 -3.46 -0.06
CA LYS A 50 -3.90 -4.18 0.77
C LYS A 50 -3.24 -4.85 1.98
N SER A 51 -2.12 -5.52 1.77
CA SER A 51 -1.34 -6.14 2.84
C SER A 51 -0.85 -5.12 3.86
N ARG A 52 -0.34 -3.98 3.38
CA ARG A 52 0.16 -2.89 4.24
C ARG A 52 -0.95 -2.24 5.06
N LEU A 53 -2.11 -1.99 4.47
CA LEU A 53 -3.27 -1.46 5.18
C LEU A 53 -3.72 -2.41 6.28
N SER A 54 -3.82 -3.70 5.99
CA SER A 54 -4.16 -4.72 6.99
C SER A 54 -3.13 -4.79 8.14
N GLU A 55 -1.83 -4.66 7.85
CA GLU A 55 -0.79 -4.58 8.89
C GLU A 55 -1.04 -3.38 9.83
N ILE A 56 -1.42 -2.23 9.28
CA ILE A 56 -1.69 -1.01 10.04
C ILE A 56 -2.96 -1.15 10.87
N GLU A 57 -4.04 -1.68 10.30
CA GLU A 57 -5.30 -1.95 11.01
C GLU A 57 -5.10 -2.89 12.19
N ASN A 58 -4.39 -4.00 11.97
CA ASN A 58 -4.04 -4.96 13.02
C ASN A 58 -3.22 -4.32 14.14
N ARG A 59 -2.28 -3.41 13.80
CA ARG A 59 -1.50 -2.68 14.80
C ARG A 59 -2.37 -1.70 15.58
N MET A 60 -3.27 -0.98 14.91
CA MET A 60 -4.24 -0.08 15.53
C MET A 60 -5.14 -0.82 16.52
N GLU A 61 -5.66 -2.00 16.14
CA GLU A 61 -6.49 -2.82 17.02
C GLU A 61 -5.73 -3.29 18.27
N LYS A 62 -4.49 -3.77 18.10
CA LYS A 62 -3.63 -4.16 19.23
C LYS A 62 -3.37 -3.00 20.17
N ILE A 63 -3.16 -1.80 19.64
CA ILE A 63 -3.00 -0.58 20.45
C ILE A 63 -4.28 -0.30 21.22
N LYS A 64 -5.45 -0.26 20.56
CA LYS A 64 -6.75 -0.06 21.22
C LYS A 64 -6.99 -1.04 22.36
N LEU A 65 -6.72 -2.33 22.14
CA LEU A 65 -6.88 -3.37 23.17
C LEU A 65 -5.96 -3.14 24.38
N LYS A 66 -4.69 -2.77 24.14
CA LYS A 66 -3.74 -2.44 25.22
C LYS A 66 -4.20 -1.26 26.07
N PHE A 67 -4.78 -0.23 25.47
CA PHE A 67 -5.29 0.93 26.19
C PHE A 67 -6.63 0.65 26.89
N LYS A 68 -7.48 -0.21 26.33
CA LYS A 68 -8.73 -0.63 26.98
C LYS A 68 -8.49 -1.49 28.23
N ALA A 69 -7.50 -2.39 28.19
CA ALA A 69 -7.16 -3.26 29.33
C ALA A 69 -6.49 -2.55 30.52
N GLY A 70 -6.19 -1.26 30.42
CA GLY A 70 -5.61 -0.45 31.51
C GLY A 70 -6.54 0.63 32.06
N GLY A 71 -7.83 0.62 31.69
CA GLY A 71 -8.80 1.66 32.05
C GLY A 71 -9.99 1.20 32.89
N ASP A 72 -10.03 -0.07 33.33
CA ASP A 72 -11.09 -0.63 34.17
C ASP A 72 -10.51 -1.08 35.53
N GLU A 73 -9.80 -0.17 36.21
CA GLU A 73 -9.67 -0.20 37.69
C GLU A 73 -10.46 1.01 38.23
N GLU A 74 -11.77 0.82 38.39
CA GLU A 74 -12.60 1.48 39.41
C GLU A 74 -13.37 0.40 40.17
#